data_AF-A0A838KN36-F1
#
_entry.id   AF-A0A838KN36-F1
#
_cell.length_a   1.000
_cell.length_b   1.000
_cell.length_c   1.000
_cell.angle_alpha   90.00
_cell.angle_beta   90.00
_cell.angle_gamma   90.00
#
_symmetry.space_group_name_H-M   'P 1'
#
loop_
_entity.id
_entity.type
_entity.pdbx_description
1 polymer ?
#
loop_
_entity_poly.entity_id
_entity_poly.type
_entity_poly.pdbx_seq_one_letter_code
_entity_poly.pdbx_strand_id
1 'polypeptide(L)'
;MTADIPRPTEGDVVELILDDHRLFEDLLRELRDVTSDRRAVVAAISALLVAHGEAEEAEVYGQLERKDAIDDEEVEHGKKEHDEGYETLL
;
A
#
# COMPACT_ATOMS: atom_id res chain seq x y z
N MET A 1 -15.75 -4.87 -11.64
CA MET A 1 -14.58 -5.59 -12.19
C MET A 1 -13.63 -5.81 -11.01
N THR A 2 -12.98 -6.96 -10.87
CA THR A 2 -11.84 -7.08 -9.96
C THR A 2 -10.72 -6.23 -10.56
N ALA A 3 -10.31 -5.16 -9.86
CA ALA A 3 -9.15 -4.39 -10.29
C ALA A 3 -7.96 -5.34 -10.38
N ASP A 4 -7.25 -5.32 -11.52
CA ASP A 4 -6.04 -6.12 -11.70
C ASP A 4 -4.92 -5.40 -10.97
N ILE A 5 -4.51 -5.93 -9.81
CA ILE A 5 -3.46 -5.35 -8.99
C ILE A 5 -2.12 -5.85 -9.53
N PRO A 6 -1.22 -4.95 -10.00
CA PRO A 6 0.10 -5.34 -10.48
C PRO A 6 0.89 -6.11 -9.41
N ARG A 7 1.70 -7.09 -9.85
CA ARG A 7 2.60 -7.87 -8.99
C ARG A 7 4.01 -7.92 -9.58
N PRO A 8 4.70 -6.78 -9.62
CA PRO A 8 6.07 -6.72 -10.11
C PRO A 8 7.00 -7.54 -9.21
N THR A 9 7.99 -8.20 -9.80
CA THR A 9 9.02 -8.98 -9.07
C THR A 9 10.41 -8.36 -9.19
N GLU A 10 10.53 -7.26 -9.93
CA GLU A 10 11.76 -6.50 -10.18
C GLU A 10 11.40 -5.04 -10.50
N GLY A 11 12.33 -4.11 -10.26
CA GLY A 11 12.13 -2.69 -10.53
C GLY A 11 12.90 -1.79 -9.57
N ASP A 12 12.80 -0.48 -9.79
CA ASP A 12 13.23 0.51 -8.80
C ASP A 12 12.18 0.56 -7.69
N VAL A 13 12.60 0.27 -6.46
CA VAL A 13 11.67 0.14 -5.32
C VAL A 13 10.88 1.42 -5.04
N VAL A 14 11.47 2.60 -5.29
CA VAL A 14 10.78 3.88 -5.08
C VAL A 14 9.69 4.05 -6.13
N GLU A 15 9.98 3.75 -7.40
CA GLU A 15 8.95 3.81 -8.46
C GLU A 15 7.82 2.80 -8.20
N LEU A 16 8.13 1.60 -7.71
CA LEU A 16 7.12 0.59 -7.38
C LEU A 16 6.18 1.07 -6.25
N ILE A 17 6.73 1.65 -5.18
CA ILE A 17 5.94 2.24 -4.08
C ILE A 17 5.06 3.39 -4.59
N LEU A 18 5.63 4.27 -5.43
CA LEU A 18 4.88 5.37 -6.02
C LEU A 18 3.75 4.89 -6.94
N ASP A 19 3.94 3.78 -7.66
CA ASP A 19 2.91 3.18 -8.49
C ASP A 19 1.76 2.61 -7.65
N ASP A 20 2.05 1.95 -6.52
CA ASP A 20 1.02 1.52 -5.58
C ASP A 20 0.23 2.71 -5.01
N HIS A 21 0.92 3.80 -4.65
CA HIS A 21 0.29 5.03 -4.13
C HIS A 21 -0.64 5.67 -5.16
N ARG A 22 -0.22 5.75 -6.42
CA ARG A 22 -1.07 6.23 -7.51
C ARG A 22 -2.31 5.34 -7.67
N LEU A 23 -2.15 4.03 -7.56
CA LEU A 23 -3.28 3.09 -7.63
C LEU A 23 -4.23 3.25 -6.43
N PHE A 24 -3.73 3.48 -5.21
CA PHE A 24 -4.58 3.84 -4.07
C PHE A 24 -5.40 5.09 -4.34
N GLU A 25 -4.77 6.16 -4.84
CA GLU A 25 -5.48 7.41 -5.15
C GLU A 25 -6.62 7.20 -6.16
N ASP A 26 -6.37 6.38 -7.18
CA ASP A 26 -7.36 6.06 -8.21
C ASP A 26 -8.52 5.23 -7.65
N LEU A 27 -8.22 4.20 -6.85
CA LEU A 27 -9.25 3.39 -6.18
C LEU A 27 -10.07 4.22 -5.17
N LEU A 28 -9.44 5.11 -4.40
CA LEU A 28 -10.12 6.03 -3.49
C LEU A 28 -10.98 7.06 -4.24
N ARG A 29 -10.56 7.47 -5.45
CA ARG A 29 -11.40 8.29 -6.35
C ARG A 29 -12.60 7.48 -6.85
N GLU A 30 -12.40 6.22 -7.24
CA GLU A 30 -13.48 5.33 -7.67
C GLU A 30 -14.48 5.02 -6.54
N LEU A 31 -14.01 4.87 -5.30
CA LEU A 31 -14.87 4.63 -4.13
C LEU A 31 -15.86 5.77 -3.86
N ARG A 32 -15.48 7.01 -4.23
CA ARG A 32 -16.34 8.20 -4.13
C ARG A 32 -17.38 8.28 -5.24
N ASP A 33 -17.18 7.59 -6.36
CA ASP A 33 -18.18 7.49 -7.42
C ASP A 33 -19.36 6.62 -6.97
N VAL A 34 -20.57 7.15 -7.11
CA VAL A 34 -21.82 6.49 -6.70
C VAL A 34 -22.27 5.40 -7.67
N THR A 35 -21.69 5.36 -8.87
CA THR A 35 -21.99 4.37 -9.91
C THR A 35 -21.08 3.15 -9.85
N SER A 36 -19.98 3.24 -9.10
CA SER A 36 -18.98 2.17 -8.97
C SER A 36 -19.47 1.01 -8.09
N ASP A 37 -18.92 -0.17 -8.35
CA ASP A 37 -19.07 -1.32 -7.47
C ASP A 37 -18.19 -1.14 -6.22
N ARG A 38 -18.72 -0.41 -5.23
CA ARG A 38 -17.99 -0.10 -3.99
C ARG A 38 -17.39 -1.32 -3.30
N ARG A 39 -18.06 -2.48 -3.36
CA ARG A 39 -17.55 -3.70 -2.72
C ARG A 39 -16.30 -4.21 -3.44
N ALA A 40 -16.31 -4.18 -4.77
CA ALA A 40 -15.14 -4.55 -5.56
C ALA A 40 -13.98 -3.57 -5.34
N VAL A 41 -14.26 -2.27 -5.24
CA VAL A 41 -13.24 -1.24 -4.99
C VAL A 41 -12.63 -1.40 -3.60
N VAL A 42 -13.44 -1.58 -2.55
CA VAL A 42 -12.92 -1.84 -1.20
C VAL A 42 -12.07 -3.10 -1.17
N ALA A 43 -12.50 -4.20 -1.82
CA ALA A 43 -11.70 -5.42 -1.88
C ALA A 43 -10.35 -5.21 -2.59
N ALA A 44 -10.31 -4.37 -3.63
CA ALA A 44 -9.07 -4.00 -4.31
C ALA A 44 -8.15 -3.16 -3.42
N ILE A 45 -8.69 -2.18 -2.68
CA ILE A 45 -7.92 -1.38 -1.72
C ILE A 45 -7.34 -2.28 -0.63
N SER A 46 -8.13 -3.18 -0.04
CA SER A 46 -7.65 -4.12 0.98
C SER A 46 -6.51 -4.99 0.46
N ALA A 47 -6.66 -5.55 -0.74
CA ALA A 47 -5.64 -6.41 -1.33
C ALA A 47 -4.35 -5.66 -1.69
N LEU A 48 -4.47 -4.42 -2.17
CA LEU A 48 -3.32 -3.57 -2.45
C LEU A 48 -2.60 -3.15 -1.17
N LEU A 49 -3.33 -2.77 -0.11
CA LEU A 49 -2.76 -2.39 1.18
C LEU A 49 -1.93 -3.50 1.81
N VAL A 50 -2.44 -4.72 1.83
CA VAL A 50 -1.69 -5.87 2.37
C VAL A 50 -0.42 -6.10 1.56
N ALA A 51 -0.51 -6.12 0.23
CA ALA A 51 0.65 -6.33 -0.62
C ALA A 51 1.71 -5.23 -0.47
N HIS A 52 1.26 -3.98 -0.37
CA HIS A 52 2.12 -2.81 -0.20
C HIS A 52 2.87 -2.84 1.14
N GLY A 53 2.13 -2.98 2.24
CA GLY A 53 2.71 -2.93 3.57
C GLY A 53 3.66 -4.09 3.84
N GLU A 54 3.29 -5.32 3.44
CA GLU A 54 4.19 -6.47 3.56
C GLU A 54 5.50 -6.28 2.76
N ALA A 55 5.42 -5.71 1.56
CA ALA A 55 6.60 -5.48 0.72
C ALA A 55 7.51 -4.38 1.28
N GLU A 56 6.93 -3.25 1.72
CA GLU A 56 7.69 -2.13 2.29
C GLU A 56 8.41 -2.53 3.59
N GLU A 57 7.71 -3.22 4.48
CA GLU A 57 8.27 -3.69 5.75
C GLU A 57 9.39 -4.72 5.55
N ALA A 58 9.25 -5.63 4.58
CA ALA A 58 10.24 -6.66 4.31
C ALA A 58 11.49 -6.13 3.59
N GLU A 59 11.31 -5.23 2.63
CA GLU A 59 12.38 -4.86 1.69
C GLU A 59 12.96 -3.46 1.93
N VAL A 60 12.20 -2.53 2.52
CA VAL A 60 12.57 -1.10 2.60
C VAL A 60 13.02 -0.68 3.99
N TYR A 61 12.19 -0.86 5.02
CA TYR A 61 12.49 -0.34 6.36
C TYR A 61 13.82 -0.83 6.89
N GLY A 62 14.09 -2.13 6.80
CA GLY A 62 15.39 -2.69 7.23
C GLY A 62 16.59 -2.20 6.41
N GLN A 63 16.42 -1.68 5.20
CA GLN A 63 17.49 -1.04 4.43
C GLN A 63 17.72 0.41 4.88
N LEU A 64 16.65 1.14 5.18
CA LEU A 64 16.71 2.53 5.62
C LEU A 64 17.30 2.65 7.03
N GLU A 65 16.90 1.79 7.96
CA GLU A 65 17.49 1.69 9.31
C GLU A 65 19.01 1.44 9.22
N ARG A 66 19.45 0.47 8.41
CA ARG A 66 20.88 0.16 8.22
C ARG A 66 21.68 1.30 7.61
N LYS A 67 21.03 2.21 6.90
CA LYS A 67 21.64 3.40 6.29
C LYS A 67 21.58 4.63 7.19
N ASP A 68 20.99 4.53 8.38
CA ASP A 68 20.74 5.67 9.28
C ASP A 68 19.95 6.78 8.54
N ALA A 69 19.05 6.37 7.66
CA ALA A 69 18.28 7.26 6.78
C ALA A 69 16.90 7.62 7.36
N ILE A 70 16.45 6.83 8.35
CA ILE A 70 15.22 7.01 9.11
C ILE A 70 15.47 6.59 10.57
N ASP A 71 14.63 7.03 11.49
CA ASP A 71 14.65 6.57 12.88
C ASP A 71 13.60 5.47 13.18
N ASP A 72 13.68 4.90 14.39
CA ASP A 72 12.75 3.86 14.85
C ASP A 72 11.30 4.38 14.92
N GLU A 73 11.08 5.69 15.11
CA GLU A 73 9.73 6.27 15.19
C GLU A 73 9.08 6.29 13.80
N GLU A 74 9.84 6.62 12.74
CA GLU A 74 9.37 6.59 11.36
C GLU A 74 8.97 5.18 10.90
N VAL A 75 9.76 4.15 11.27
CA VAL A 75 9.43 2.74 10.97
C VAL A 75 8.16 2.29 11.67
N GLU A 76 8.05 2.56 12.97
CA GLU A 76 6.88 2.15 13.75
C GLU A 76 5.63 2.91 13.34
N HIS A 77 5.75 4.17 12.92
CA HIS A 77 4.62 4.93 12.37
C HIS A 77 4.12 4.32 11.07
N GLY A 78 5.02 3.97 10.13
CA GLY A 78 4.64 3.33 8.87
C GLY A 78 3.92 2.00 9.05
N LYS A 79 4.42 1.12 9.93
CA LYS A 79 3.73 -0.15 10.26
C LYS A 79 2.35 0.09 10.88
N LYS A 80 2.25 1.06 11.80
CA LYS A 80 1.00 1.38 12.48
C LYS A 80 -0.06 1.91 11.51
N GLU A 81 0.34 2.70 10.52
CA GLU A 81 -0.56 3.14 9.45
C GLU A 81 -1.08 1.96 8.61
N HIS A 82 -0.25 0.96 8.33
CA HIS A 82 -0.69 -0.29 7.68
C HIS A 82 -1.67 -1.07 8.55
N ASP A 83 -1.33 -1.28 9.83
CA ASP A 83 -2.19 -2.00 10.78
C ASP A 83 -3.57 -1.35 10.95
N GLU A 84 -3.62 -0.02 11.11
CA GLU A 84 -4.88 0.72 11.19
C GLU A 84 -5.73 0.55 9.91
N GLY A 85 -5.07 0.51 8.74
CA GLY A 85 -5.73 0.23 7.48
C GLY A 85 -6.25 -1.21 7.39
N TYR A 86 -5.49 -2.20 7.87
CA TYR A 86 -5.93 -3.61 7.96
C TYR A 86 -7.14 -3.77 8.86
N GLU A 87 -7.13 -3.18 10.06
CA GLU A 87 -8.24 -3.20 11.01
C GLU A 87 -9.52 -2.57 10.43
N THR A 88 -9.36 -1.57 9.57
CA THR A 88 -10.50 -0.88 8.95
C THR A 88 -11.11 -1.67 7.79
N LEU A 89 -10.31 -2.46 7.07
CA LEU A 89 -10.66 -2.99 5.76
C LEU A 89 -10.92 -4.52 5.72
N LEU A 90 -10.58 -5.26 6.79
CA LEU A 90 -10.69 -6.73 6.89
C LEU A 90 -11.68 -7.18 7.99
#